data_AF-A0AAE3GMA4-F1
#
_entry.id   AF-A0AAE3GMA4-F1
#
_cell.length_a   1.000
_cell.length_b   1.000
_cell.length_c   1.000
_cell.angle_alpha   90.00
_cell.angle_beta   90.00
_cell.angle_gamma   90.00
#
_symmetry.space_group_name_H-M   'P 1'
#
loop_
_entity.id
_entity.type
_entity.pdbx_description
1 polymer ?
#
loop_
_entity_poly.entity_id
_entity_poly.type
_entity_poly.pdbx_seq_one_letter_code
_entity_poly.pdbx_strand_id
1 'polypeptide(L)'
;MSTPLPWQVVRQGPSSFSCIALEIVEHTRADVLAVVQAMGIAHPQPTLRTDDEIMQRADELNKLRDDGDYVGGQIHALAWTQGLAEFTPGTRTEWGKARRPTPEQANAEHHMITGRVYLGGDKFHGRDFFSGADEALWWALGR
;
A
#
# COMPACT_ATOMS: atom_id res chain seq x y z
N MET A 1 -41.64 -22.87 -13.60
CA MET A 1 -40.52 -21.91 -13.41
C MET A 1 -40.20 -21.91 -11.93
N SER A 2 -38.97 -22.27 -11.53
CA SER A 2 -38.61 -22.38 -10.11
C SER A 2 -37.80 -21.16 -9.67
N THR A 3 -38.28 -20.46 -8.65
CA THR A 3 -37.60 -19.32 -8.03
C THR A 3 -36.41 -19.83 -7.19
N PRO A 4 -35.18 -19.31 -7.37
CA PRO A 4 -34.06 -19.72 -6.54
C PRO A 4 -34.20 -19.19 -5.10
N LEU A 5 -33.65 -19.94 -4.14
CA LEU A 5 -33.73 -19.63 -2.71
C LEU A 5 -32.68 -18.58 -2.29
N PRO A 6 -32.97 -17.75 -1.26
CA PRO A 6 -32.14 -16.58 -0.89
C PRO A 6 -30.76 -16.90 -0.31
N TRP A 7 -30.43 -18.18 -0.11
CA TRP A 7 -29.14 -18.65 0.40
C TRP A 7 -28.21 -19.17 -0.70
N GLN A 8 -28.46 -18.89 -1.98
CA GLN A 8 -27.50 -19.17 -3.05
C GLN A 8 -26.23 -18.32 -2.86
N VAL A 9 -25.35 -18.81 -2.00
CA VAL A 9 -23.99 -18.33 -1.78
C VAL A 9 -23.31 -18.30 -3.14
N VAL A 10 -22.96 -17.09 -3.57
CA VAL A 10 -22.05 -16.88 -4.69
C VAL A 10 -20.81 -17.71 -4.40
N ARG A 11 -20.56 -18.75 -5.21
CA ARG A 11 -19.29 -19.47 -5.18
C ARG A 11 -18.21 -18.50 -5.65
N GLN A 12 -17.66 -17.73 -4.73
CA GLN A 12 -16.36 -17.14 -4.94
C GLN A 12 -15.39 -18.28 -5.25
N GLY A 13 -14.50 -18.05 -6.21
CA GLY A 13 -13.45 -19.01 -6.55
C GLY A 13 -12.54 -19.28 -5.35
N PRO A 14 -11.56 -20.21 -5.48
CA PRO A 14 -10.61 -20.44 -4.40
C PRO A 14 -10.00 -19.11 -3.95
N SER A 15 -10.25 -18.75 -2.69
CA SER A 15 -9.67 -17.56 -2.06
C SER A 15 -8.16 -17.77 -1.94
N SER A 16 -7.43 -17.40 -2.99
CA SER A 16 -5.98 -17.32 -3.01
C SER A 16 -5.57 -16.40 -1.86
N PHE A 17 -4.96 -16.98 -0.81
CA PHE A 17 -4.66 -16.35 0.49
C PHE A 17 -4.38 -14.86 0.39
N SER A 18 -5.45 -14.08 0.49
CA SER A 18 -5.48 -12.66 0.24
C SER A 18 -5.17 -11.91 1.53
N CYS A 19 -4.64 -10.70 1.42
CA CYS A 19 -4.49 -9.85 2.59
C CYS A 19 -5.88 -9.41 3.05
N ILE A 20 -6.43 -10.10 4.05
CA ILE A 20 -7.77 -9.83 4.60
C ILE A 20 -7.94 -8.35 4.98
N ALA A 21 -6.87 -7.72 5.48
CA ALA A 21 -6.88 -6.29 5.81
C ALA A 21 -7.13 -5.40 4.57
N LEU A 22 -6.50 -5.75 3.43
CA LEU A 22 -6.71 -5.07 2.16
C LEU A 22 -8.13 -5.31 1.62
N GLU A 23 -8.63 -6.55 1.67
CA GLU A 23 -10.01 -6.87 1.25
C GLU A 23 -11.04 -6.09 2.08
N ILE A 24 -10.86 -5.99 3.41
CA ILE A 24 -11.71 -5.19 4.28
C ILE A 24 -11.71 -3.73 3.81
N VAL A 25 -10.52 -3.12 3.64
CA VAL A 25 -10.41 -1.73 3.18
C VAL A 25 -11.09 -1.52 1.82
N GLU A 26 -10.89 -2.41 0.84
CA GLU A 26 -11.46 -2.25 -0.50
C GLU A 26 -12.98 -2.44 -0.52
N HIS A 27 -13.52 -3.37 0.27
CA HIS A 27 -14.95 -3.63 0.33
C HIS A 27 -15.73 -2.63 1.19
N THR A 28 -15.15 -2.14 2.29
CA THR A 28 -15.85 -1.25 3.23
C THR A 28 -15.48 0.22 3.07
N ARG A 29 -14.38 0.54 2.38
CA ARG A 29 -13.74 1.88 2.34
C ARG A 29 -13.43 2.43 3.74
N ALA A 30 -13.13 1.54 4.69
CA ALA A 30 -12.72 1.93 6.02
C ALA A 30 -11.32 2.57 6.01
N ASP A 31 -11.03 3.39 7.02
CA ASP A 31 -9.70 3.96 7.23
C ASP A 31 -8.66 2.84 7.45
N VAL A 32 -7.56 2.92 6.70
CA VAL A 32 -6.52 1.89 6.65
C VAL A 32 -5.85 1.69 8.01
N LEU A 33 -5.58 2.79 8.72
CA LEU A 33 -4.97 2.74 10.04
C LEU A 33 -5.92 2.11 11.06
N ALA A 34 -7.20 2.47 11.04
CA ALA A 34 -8.22 1.88 11.88
C ALA A 34 -8.37 0.36 11.66
N VAL A 35 -8.33 -0.12 10.40
CA VAL A 35 -8.37 -1.56 10.09
C VAL A 35 -7.13 -2.28 10.62
N VAL A 36 -5.93 -1.75 10.34
CA VAL A 36 -4.64 -2.33 10.78
C VAL A 36 -4.53 -2.37 12.32
N GLN A 37 -5.04 -1.35 13.01
CA GLN A 37 -5.15 -1.31 14.47
C GLN A 37 -6.17 -2.32 15.01
N ALA A 38 -7.38 -2.36 14.44
CA ALA A 38 -8.45 -3.28 14.88
C ALA A 38 -8.09 -4.75 14.69
N MET A 39 -7.30 -5.07 13.66
CA MET A 39 -6.76 -6.41 13.41
C MET A 39 -5.55 -6.77 14.30
N GLY A 40 -5.02 -5.84 15.10
CA GLY A 40 -3.87 -6.08 15.98
C GLY A 40 -2.55 -6.31 15.24
N ILE A 41 -2.45 -5.91 13.97
CA ILE A 41 -1.26 -6.08 13.12
C ILE A 41 -0.41 -4.79 13.02
N ALA A 42 -0.88 -3.68 13.59
CA ALA A 42 -0.12 -2.44 13.68
C ALA A 42 1.22 -2.63 14.42
N HIS A 43 2.30 -2.06 13.90
CA HIS A 43 3.54 -1.92 14.67
C HIS A 43 3.30 -0.96 15.85
N PRO A 44 3.73 -1.27 17.09
CA PRO A 44 3.33 -0.52 18.28
C PRO A 44 3.96 0.88 18.37
N GLN A 45 5.15 1.07 17.78
CA GLN A 45 5.87 2.34 17.74
C GLN A 45 6.59 2.44 16.38
N PRO A 46 5.88 2.71 15.27
CA PRO A 46 6.51 2.91 13.98
C PRO A 46 7.27 4.24 13.97
N THR A 47 8.42 4.27 13.30
CA THR A 47 9.18 5.50 13.06
C THR A 47 9.33 5.69 11.56
N LEU A 48 9.64 6.92 11.14
CA LEU A 48 10.13 7.20 9.80
C LEU A 48 11.58 7.69 9.91
N ARG A 49 12.40 7.30 8.94
CA ARG A 49 13.70 7.92 8.63
C ARG A 49 13.48 9.42 8.35
N THR A 50 14.54 10.20 8.52
CA THR A 50 14.47 11.65 8.38
C THR A 50 14.12 12.09 6.96
N ASP A 51 13.63 13.32 6.81
CA ASP A 51 13.34 13.91 5.50
C ASP A 51 14.58 13.91 4.60
N ASP A 52 15.75 14.25 5.15
CA ASP A 52 17.02 14.28 4.41
C ASP A 52 17.41 12.89 3.89
N GLU A 53 17.28 11.83 4.72
CA GLU A 53 17.50 10.45 4.28
C GLU A 53 16.53 10.04 3.16
N ILE A 54 15.24 10.35 3.32
CA ILE A 54 14.19 10.00 2.34
C ILE A 54 14.40 10.73 1.02
N MET A 55 14.74 12.03 1.06
CA MET A 55 15.04 12.84 -0.12
C MET A 55 16.32 12.35 -0.81
N GLN A 56 17.40 12.12 -0.07
CA GLN A 56 18.64 11.57 -0.63
C GLN A 56 18.38 10.24 -1.35
N ARG A 57 17.58 9.35 -0.73
CA ARG A 57 17.25 8.06 -1.34
C ARG A 57 16.42 8.22 -2.62
N ALA A 58 15.47 9.14 -2.64
CA ALA A 58 14.71 9.44 -3.86
C ALA A 58 15.62 10.01 -4.99
N ASP A 59 16.59 10.86 -4.66
CA ASP A 59 17.57 11.40 -5.61
C ASP A 59 18.56 10.35 -6.13
N GLU A 60 18.93 9.36 -5.32
CA GLU A 60 19.68 8.18 -5.77
C GLU A 60 18.87 7.36 -6.78
N LEU A 61 17.61 7.08 -6.48
CA LEU A 61 16.73 6.27 -7.35
C LEU A 61 16.38 6.97 -8.66
N ASN A 62 16.21 8.30 -8.66
CA ASN A 62 15.99 9.07 -9.89
C ASN A 62 17.15 8.94 -10.89
N LYS A 63 18.38 8.67 -10.44
CA LYS A 63 19.56 8.43 -11.32
C LYS A 63 19.58 7.03 -11.93
N LEU A 64 18.80 6.10 -11.39
CA LEU A 64 18.68 4.70 -11.81
C LEU A 64 17.40 4.44 -12.62
N ARG A 65 16.70 5.52 -13.04
CA ARG A 65 15.36 5.45 -13.62
C ARG A 65 15.39 5.11 -15.12
N ASP A 66 15.91 3.92 -15.44
CA ASP A 66 15.87 3.32 -16.78
C ASP A 66 14.49 2.69 -17.09
N ASP A 67 13.43 3.48 -16.94
CA ASP A 67 12.02 3.17 -17.27
C ASP A 67 11.35 1.95 -16.57
N GLY A 68 11.97 1.37 -15.53
CA GLY A 68 11.39 0.25 -14.78
C GLY A 68 10.31 0.64 -13.76
N ASP A 69 9.12 0.00 -13.86
CA ASP A 69 7.97 0.16 -12.93
C ASP A 69 8.35 0.03 -11.45
N TYR A 70 9.27 -0.88 -11.11
CA TYR A 70 9.77 -1.10 -9.76
C TYR A 70 10.45 0.15 -9.16
N VAL A 71 11.33 0.82 -9.92
CA VAL A 71 11.95 2.09 -9.46
C VAL A 71 10.89 3.20 -9.38
N GLY A 72 9.92 3.21 -10.31
CA GLY A 72 8.75 4.08 -10.25
C GLY A 72 7.93 3.91 -8.96
N GLY A 73 7.72 2.66 -8.53
CA GLY A 73 7.06 2.31 -7.27
C GLY A 73 7.83 2.77 -6.04
N GLN A 74 9.16 2.59 -6.03
CA GLN A 74 10.02 3.08 -4.96
C GLN A 74 9.94 4.61 -4.83
N ILE A 75 10.13 5.35 -5.94
CA ILE A 75 10.04 6.81 -5.96
C ILE A 75 8.65 7.29 -5.53
N HIS A 76 7.59 6.62 -5.96
CA HIS A 76 6.22 6.96 -5.59
C HIS A 76 5.97 6.82 -4.07
N ALA A 77 6.43 5.74 -3.44
CA ALA A 77 6.28 5.53 -2.00
C ALA A 77 7.05 6.59 -1.18
N LEU A 78 8.30 6.92 -1.58
CA LEU A 78 9.09 7.97 -0.91
C LEU A 78 8.50 9.37 -1.12
N ALA A 79 7.98 9.66 -2.32
CA ALA A 79 7.25 10.90 -2.57
C ALA A 79 5.97 11.01 -1.72
N TRP A 80 5.29 9.90 -1.49
CA TRP A 80 4.10 9.87 -0.63
C TRP A 80 4.43 10.10 0.86
N THR A 81 5.51 9.51 1.40
CA THR A 81 5.92 9.81 2.80
C THR A 81 6.32 11.28 2.99
N GLN A 82 6.79 11.94 1.94
CA GLN A 82 7.05 13.38 1.91
C GLN A 82 5.81 14.25 1.65
N GLY A 83 4.63 13.67 1.42
CA GLY A 83 3.39 14.38 1.14
C GLY A 83 3.30 14.97 -0.28
N LEU A 84 4.17 14.53 -1.19
CA LEU A 84 4.28 15.00 -2.58
C LEU A 84 3.42 14.19 -3.57
N ALA A 85 2.95 13.00 -3.17
CA ALA A 85 2.08 12.17 -4.00
C ALA A 85 0.60 12.33 -3.63
N GLU A 86 -0.27 12.46 -4.65
CA GLU A 86 -1.73 12.60 -4.50
C GLU A 86 -2.47 11.28 -4.24
N PHE A 87 -1.77 10.15 -4.19
CA PHE A 87 -2.36 8.82 -3.98
C PHE A 87 -1.56 8.02 -2.96
N THR A 88 -2.26 7.22 -2.16
CA THR A 88 -1.63 6.25 -1.26
C THR A 88 -0.93 5.12 -2.04
N PRO A 89 0.17 4.53 -1.54
CA PRO A 89 0.93 3.60 -2.35
C PRO A 89 0.25 2.24 -2.54
N GLY A 90 -0.38 1.67 -1.50
CA GLY A 90 -0.98 0.33 -1.55
C GLY A 90 -2.48 0.32 -1.89
N THR A 91 -3.25 1.23 -1.28
CA THR A 91 -4.70 1.32 -1.53
C THR A 91 -5.07 2.15 -2.77
N ARG A 92 -4.14 2.95 -3.31
CA ARG A 92 -4.34 3.83 -4.48
C ARG A 92 -5.49 4.83 -4.32
N THR A 93 -5.87 5.13 -3.08
CA THR A 93 -6.90 6.13 -2.76
C THR A 93 -6.33 7.54 -2.84
N GLU A 94 -7.16 8.53 -3.16
CA GLU A 94 -6.72 9.93 -3.16
C GLU A 94 -6.27 10.34 -1.76
N TRP A 95 -5.02 10.77 -1.66
CA TRP A 95 -4.40 11.24 -0.45
C TRP A 95 -4.47 12.77 -0.42
N GLY A 96 -5.01 13.33 0.66
CA GLY A 96 -5.27 14.77 0.79
C GLY A 96 -4.03 15.61 0.46
N LYS A 97 -4.16 16.50 -0.54
CA LYS A 97 -3.03 17.20 -1.17
C LYS A 97 -2.10 17.87 -0.16
N ALA A 98 -0.80 17.70 -0.36
CA ALA A 98 0.29 18.28 0.44
C ALA A 98 0.30 17.91 1.93
N ARG A 99 -0.37 16.83 2.35
CA ARG A 99 -0.27 16.29 3.71
C ARG A 99 0.78 15.16 3.77
N ARG A 100 1.72 15.23 4.72
CA ARG A 100 2.58 14.09 5.07
C ARG A 100 1.80 13.04 5.88
N PRO A 101 1.93 11.73 5.60
CA PRO A 101 1.42 10.67 6.47
C PRO A 101 2.21 10.63 7.78
N THR A 102 1.55 10.22 8.86
CA THR A 102 2.25 9.87 10.10
C THR A 102 2.96 8.51 9.96
N PRO A 103 3.94 8.17 10.82
CA PRO A 103 4.57 6.85 10.82
C PRO A 103 3.58 5.68 10.94
N GLU A 104 2.48 5.87 11.68
CA GLU A 104 1.41 4.89 11.82
C GLU A 104 0.65 4.70 10.50
N GLN A 105 0.34 5.79 9.78
CA GLN A 105 -0.31 5.73 8.47
C GLN A 105 0.62 5.10 7.42
N ALA A 106 1.92 5.38 7.47
CA ALA A 106 2.91 4.74 6.62
C ALA A 106 3.04 3.23 6.91
N ASN A 107 3.10 2.82 8.18
CA ASN A 107 3.08 1.40 8.53
C ASN A 107 1.76 0.72 8.12
N ALA A 108 0.62 1.41 8.24
CA ALA A 108 -0.66 0.86 7.84
C ALA A 108 -0.76 0.64 6.32
N GLU A 109 -0.34 1.60 5.50
CA GLU A 109 -0.24 1.42 4.05
C GLU A 109 0.77 0.35 3.65
N HIS A 110 1.90 0.19 4.35
CA HIS A 110 2.83 -0.91 4.09
C HIS A 110 2.13 -2.27 4.11
N HIS A 111 1.28 -2.56 5.10
CA HIS A 111 0.49 -3.81 5.12
C HIS A 111 -0.46 -3.96 3.92
N MET A 112 -0.95 -2.85 3.36
CA MET A 112 -1.78 -2.85 2.15
C MET A 112 -0.93 -3.15 0.90
N ILE A 113 0.26 -2.55 0.78
CA ILE A 113 1.18 -2.80 -0.32
C ILE A 113 1.65 -4.25 -0.32
N THR A 114 2.10 -4.78 0.82
CA THR A 114 2.52 -6.18 0.93
C THR A 114 1.41 -7.12 0.47
N GLY A 115 0.16 -6.83 0.87
CA GLY A 115 -1.03 -7.55 0.39
C GLY A 115 -1.22 -7.46 -1.13
N ARG A 116 -1.04 -6.27 -1.71
CA ARG A 116 -1.15 -6.03 -3.15
C ARG A 116 -0.07 -6.76 -3.96
N VAL A 117 1.16 -6.86 -3.44
CA VAL A 117 2.25 -7.64 -4.05
C VAL A 117 1.85 -9.12 -4.18
N TYR A 118 1.24 -9.70 -3.14
CA TYR A 118 0.75 -11.09 -3.19
C TYR A 118 -0.40 -11.30 -4.19
N LEU A 119 -1.25 -10.28 -4.41
CA LEU A 119 -2.30 -10.30 -5.44
C LEU A 119 -1.78 -10.05 -6.87
N GLY A 120 -0.48 -9.76 -7.03
CA GLY A 120 0.16 -9.53 -8.33
C GLY A 120 0.03 -8.10 -8.87
N GLY A 121 -0.45 -7.16 -8.06
CA GLY A 121 -0.63 -5.75 -8.42
C GLY A 121 -2.09 -5.31 -8.52
N ASP A 122 -2.35 -4.31 -9.38
CA ASP A 122 -3.69 -3.85 -9.72
C ASP A 122 -3.88 -3.79 -11.26
N LYS A 123 -5.00 -3.23 -11.73
CA LYS A 123 -5.32 -3.13 -13.17
C LYS A 123 -4.52 -2.06 -13.93
N PHE A 124 -3.71 -1.25 -13.25
CA PHE A 124 -2.93 -0.14 -13.80
C PHE A 124 -1.42 -0.35 -13.63
N HIS A 125 -0.99 -1.01 -12.54
CA HIS A 125 0.40 -1.28 -12.22
C HIS A 125 0.60 -2.75 -11.87
N GLY A 126 1.62 -3.36 -12.46
CA GLY A 126 1.98 -4.75 -12.16
C GLY A 126 2.62 -4.94 -10.79
N ARG A 127 2.89 -6.21 -10.46
CA ARG A 127 3.60 -6.63 -9.24
C ARG A 127 4.89 -5.84 -8.98
N ASP A 128 5.64 -5.50 -10.02
CA ASP A 128 6.95 -4.85 -9.92
C ASP A 128 6.85 -3.47 -9.26
N PHE A 129 5.89 -2.64 -9.68
CA PHE A 129 5.59 -1.34 -9.06
C PHE A 129 5.28 -1.49 -7.56
N PHE A 130 4.37 -2.40 -7.21
CA PHE A 130 4.02 -2.60 -5.80
C PHE A 130 5.16 -3.21 -5.00
N SER A 131 6.01 -4.06 -5.60
CA SER A 131 7.19 -4.62 -4.92
C SER A 131 8.24 -3.53 -4.63
N GLY A 132 8.40 -2.57 -5.55
CA GLY A 132 9.20 -1.38 -5.31
C GLY A 132 8.60 -0.49 -4.21
N ALA A 133 7.30 -0.23 -4.26
CA ALA A 133 6.62 0.56 -3.23
C ALA A 133 6.69 -0.09 -1.84
N ASP A 134 6.61 -1.43 -1.76
CA ASP A 134 6.75 -2.22 -0.53
C ASP A 134 8.16 -2.03 0.05
N GLU A 135 9.19 -2.28 -0.75
CA GLU A 135 10.59 -2.15 -0.32
C GLU A 135 10.96 -0.72 0.10
N ALA A 136 10.49 0.30 -0.64
CA ALA A 136 10.76 1.69 -0.30
C ALA A 136 10.03 2.18 0.96
N LEU A 137 8.90 1.56 1.32
CA LEU A 137 8.15 1.85 2.54
C LEU A 137 8.52 0.91 3.71
N TRP A 138 9.18 -0.22 3.44
CA TRP A 138 9.87 -1.04 4.43
C TRP A 138 11.18 -0.38 4.85
N TRP A 139 11.95 0.04 3.86
CA TRP A 139 12.84 1.18 3.99
C TRP A 139 11.99 2.44 4.32
N ALA A 140 12.59 3.56 4.69
CA ALA A 140 11.89 4.69 5.35
C ALA A 140 11.23 4.34 6.71
N LEU A 141 10.53 3.22 6.93
CA LEU A 141 10.03 2.77 8.25
C LEU A 141 11.14 2.29 9.23
N GLY A 142 12.40 2.66 8.99
CA GLY A 142 13.55 2.33 9.83
C GLY A 142 14.00 0.87 9.81
N ARG A 143 13.40 0.03 8.97
CA ARG A 143 13.77 -1.39 8.80
C ARG A 143 14.90 -1.53 7.77
#